data_AF-A0A4R5MMD0-F1
#
_entry.id   AF-A0A4R5MMD0-F1
#
_cell.length_a   1.000
_cell.length_b   1.000
_cell.length_c   1.000
_cell.angle_alpha   90.00
_cell.angle_beta   90.00
_cell.angle_gamma   90.00
#
_symmetry.space_group_name_H-M   'P 1'
#
loop_
_entity.id
_entity.type
_entity.pdbx_description
1 polymer ?
#
loop_
_entity_poly.entity_id
_entity_poly.type
_entity_poly.pdbx_seq_one_letter_code
_entity_poly.pdbx_strand_id
1 'polypeptide(L)'
;MSSILFLLQNKERRKIFFLCIGIGLPMLLLTAVGINYYESSSEAEGTPNDKGGISYYYRESSDAEKLPEPVTKLISKYPNSKVTYINVSTDKAGTIGGDFISFTKDDFKKVKDYYGKTGKVVDQDGDRLEIENAGVKISITKENIYEDDPIKDQTKFKIYIID
;
A
#
# COMPACT_ATOMS: atom_id res chain seq x y z
N MET A 1 -26.34 24.89 -31.71
CA MET A 1 -26.17 23.56 -32.33
C MET A 1 -24.76 23.09 -32.01
N SER A 2 -24.62 21.86 -31.50
CA SER A 2 -23.40 21.35 -30.86
C SER A 2 -22.19 21.37 -31.80
N SER A 3 -21.08 21.96 -31.35
CA SER A 3 -19.78 22.11 -32.04
C SER A 3 -19.20 20.77 -32.54
N ILE A 4 -19.62 19.66 -31.93
CA ILE A 4 -19.26 18.29 -32.34
C ILE A 4 -19.95 17.90 -33.66
N LEU A 5 -21.20 18.31 -33.88
CA LEU A 5 -21.91 18.02 -35.15
C LEU A 5 -21.23 18.73 -36.34
N PHE A 6 -20.66 19.92 -36.14
CA PHE A 6 -19.95 20.66 -37.18
C PHE A 6 -18.66 19.96 -37.65
N LEU A 7 -17.95 19.29 -36.74
CA LEU A 7 -16.74 18.51 -37.05
C LEU A 7 -17.07 17.19 -37.76
N LEU A 8 -18.26 16.63 -37.50
CA LEU A 8 -18.72 15.35 -38.05
C LEU A 8 -19.39 15.45 -39.43
N GLN A 9 -19.77 16.66 -39.86
CA GLN A 9 -20.50 16.89 -41.11
C GLN A 9 -19.67 16.69 -42.39
N ASN A 10 -18.38 17.05 -42.37
CA ASN A 10 -17.52 16.97 -43.56
C ASN A 10 -16.52 15.80 -43.45
N LYS A 11 -16.34 15.05 -44.55
CA LYS A 11 -15.43 13.90 -44.63
C LYS A 11 -13.98 14.27 -44.27
N GLU A 12 -13.50 15.44 -44.65
CA GLU A 12 -12.14 15.90 -44.30
C GLU A 12 -12.04 16.28 -42.82
N ARG A 13 -13.04 16.98 -42.29
CA ARG A 13 -13.07 17.38 -40.88
C ARG A 13 -13.21 16.18 -39.94
N ARG A 14 -13.96 15.15 -40.35
CA ARG A 14 -14.02 13.86 -39.64
C ARG A 14 -12.67 13.17 -39.59
N LYS A 15 -11.92 13.14 -40.71
CA LYS A 15 -10.59 12.54 -40.74
C LYS A 15 -9.65 13.23 -39.76
N ILE A 16 -9.65 14.57 -39.75
CA ILE A 16 -8.84 15.36 -38.81
C ILE A 16 -9.25 15.07 -37.36
N PHE A 17 -10.55 15.04 -37.07
CA PHE A 17 -11.06 14.75 -35.73
C PHE A 17 -10.65 13.35 -35.23
N PHE A 18 -10.81 12.32 -36.05
CA PHE A 18 -10.38 10.96 -35.69
C PHE A 18 -8.86 10.80 -35.62
N LEU A 19 -8.10 11.55 -36.41
CA LEU A 19 -6.64 11.61 -36.29
C LEU A 19 -6.22 12.22 -34.94
N CYS A 20 -6.86 13.31 -34.54
CA CYS A 20 -6.62 13.95 -33.24
C CYS A 20 -6.98 13.03 -32.07
N ILE A 21 -8.10 12.29 -32.14
CA ILE A 21 -8.43 11.27 -31.12
C ILE A 21 -7.42 10.13 -31.16
N GLY A 22 -7.08 9.64 -32.35
CA GLY A 22 -6.16 8.52 -32.54
C GLY A 22 -4.75 8.76 -32.05
N ILE A 23 -4.32 10.02 -31.92
CA ILE A 23 -3.00 10.40 -31.38
C ILE A 23 -3.12 10.94 -29.95
N GLY A 24 -4.09 11.81 -29.71
CA GLY A 24 -4.27 12.47 -28.41
C GLY A 24 -4.73 11.52 -27.30
N LEU A 25 -5.62 10.58 -27.60
CA LEU A 25 -6.10 9.62 -26.61
C LEU A 25 -4.98 8.67 -26.14
N PRO A 26 -4.17 8.06 -27.03
CA PRO A 26 -3.01 7.28 -26.60
C PRO A 26 -1.98 8.08 -25.80
N MET A 27 -1.69 9.32 -26.17
CA MET A 27 -0.76 10.17 -25.39
C MET A 27 -1.29 10.44 -23.97
N LEU A 28 -2.58 10.72 -23.82
CA LEU A 28 -3.21 10.91 -22.51
C LEU A 28 -3.19 9.63 -21.66
N LEU A 29 -3.43 8.47 -22.27
CA LEU A 29 -3.36 7.19 -21.57
C LEU A 29 -1.93 6.86 -21.14
N LEU A 30 -0.93 7.06 -22.02
CA LEU A 30 0.47 6.80 -21.70
C LEU A 30 0.99 7.72 -20.58
N THR A 31 0.62 9.00 -20.61
CA THR A 31 0.99 9.94 -19.54
C THR A 31 0.33 9.60 -18.22
N ALA A 32 -0.96 9.23 -18.22
CA ALA A 32 -1.66 8.77 -17.02
C ALA A 32 -1.00 7.50 -16.44
N VAL A 33 -0.65 6.53 -17.28
CA VAL A 33 0.06 5.32 -16.83
C VAL A 33 1.44 5.67 -16.26
N GLY A 34 2.18 6.57 -16.92
CA GLY A 34 3.50 7.00 -16.46
C GLY A 34 3.47 7.69 -15.10
N ILE A 35 2.50 8.58 -14.86
CA ILE A 35 2.32 9.26 -13.57
C ILE A 35 1.97 8.26 -12.48
N ASN A 36 1.00 7.37 -12.72
CA ASN A 36 0.61 6.34 -11.74
C ASN A 36 1.79 5.42 -11.39
N TYR A 37 2.60 5.04 -12.37
CA TYR A 37 3.79 4.22 -12.13
C TYR A 37 4.84 4.97 -11.30
N TYR A 38 5.05 6.26 -11.57
CA TYR A 38 6.00 7.09 -10.82
C TYR A 38 5.56 7.30 -9.37
N GLU A 39 4.28 7.61 -9.14
CA GLU A 39 3.72 7.78 -7.80
C GLU A 39 3.83 6.48 -7.00
N SER A 40 3.42 5.35 -7.59
CA SER A 40 3.52 4.02 -6.96
C SER A 40 4.97 3.64 -6.61
N SER A 41 5.94 3.99 -7.46
CA SER A 41 7.36 3.71 -7.20
C SER A 41 7.93 4.64 -6.11
N SER A 42 7.55 5.92 -6.12
CA SER A 42 8.03 6.91 -5.16
C SER A 42 7.52 6.63 -3.74
N GLU A 43 6.30 6.12 -3.60
CA GLU A 43 5.74 5.74 -2.29
C GLU A 43 6.52 4.60 -1.63
N ALA A 44 6.98 3.64 -2.42
CA ALA A 44 7.80 2.52 -1.94
C ALA A 44 9.25 2.92 -1.60
N GLU A 45 9.78 3.96 -2.24
CA GLU A 45 11.14 4.48 -2.00
C GLU A 45 11.23 5.34 -0.73
N GLY A 46 10.11 5.95 -0.32
CA GLY A 46 10.02 6.77 0.89
C GLY A 46 10.65 8.15 0.74
N THR A 47 10.51 8.99 1.78
CA THR A 47 10.97 10.39 1.80
C THR A 47 11.94 10.63 2.96
N PRO A 48 13.02 11.40 2.80
CA PRO A 48 13.91 11.74 3.89
C PRO A 48 13.19 12.44 5.05
N ASN A 49 13.57 12.11 6.29
CA ASN A 49 12.95 12.66 7.50
C ASN A 49 13.93 13.47 8.38
N ASP A 50 13.37 14.13 9.40
CA ASP A 50 14.08 14.97 10.37
C ASP A 50 15.00 14.18 11.32
N LYS A 51 14.78 12.86 11.46
CA LYS A 51 15.63 11.93 12.20
C LYS A 51 16.86 11.46 11.39
N GLY A 52 17.01 11.94 10.15
CA GLY A 52 18.12 11.58 9.26
C GLY A 52 18.00 10.20 8.62
N GLY A 53 16.80 9.60 8.64
CA GLY A 53 16.45 8.38 7.91
C GLY A 53 15.34 8.63 6.89
N ILE A 54 14.50 7.62 6.63
CA ILE A 54 13.47 7.64 5.59
C ILE A 54 12.09 7.35 6.20
N SER A 55 11.08 8.12 5.83
CA SER A 55 9.68 7.88 6.15
C SER A 55 8.95 7.26 4.95
N TYR A 56 8.21 6.20 5.21
CA TYR A 56 7.37 5.49 4.26
C TYR A 56 5.91 5.67 4.67
N TYR A 57 5.13 6.29 3.79
CA TYR A 57 3.72 6.55 4.03
C TYR A 57 2.90 6.05 2.85
N TYR A 58 1.85 5.30 3.14
CA TYR A 58 0.85 4.85 2.18
C TYR A 58 -0.51 4.85 2.86
N ARG A 59 -1.54 5.38 2.20
CA ARG A 59 -2.91 5.31 2.71
C ARG A 59 -3.90 5.38 1.56
N GLU A 60 -4.35 4.22 1.11
CA GLU A 60 -5.37 4.11 0.07
C GLU A 60 -6.37 3.00 0.37
N SER A 61 -7.45 2.96 -0.42
CA SER A 61 -8.36 1.81 -0.43
C SER A 61 -7.84 0.63 -1.25
N SER A 62 -6.82 0.89 -2.07
CA SER A 62 -6.11 -0.11 -2.86
C SER A 62 -5.08 -0.86 -1.98
N ASP A 63 -4.58 -1.99 -2.48
CA ASP A 63 -3.55 -2.76 -1.79
C ASP A 63 -2.18 -2.18 -2.14
N ALA A 64 -1.35 -1.90 -1.12
CA ALA A 64 0.04 -1.56 -1.33
C ALA A 64 0.72 -2.72 -2.06
N GLU A 65 1.22 -2.44 -3.28
CA GLU A 65 1.83 -3.43 -4.14
C GLU A 65 3.01 -4.11 -3.44
N LYS A 66 3.78 -3.34 -2.68
CA LYS A 66 4.96 -3.78 -1.93
C LYS A 66 5.03 -3.11 -0.56
N LEU A 67 5.55 -3.83 0.42
CA LEU A 67 5.98 -3.23 1.68
C LEU A 67 7.36 -2.57 1.50
N PRO A 68 7.67 -1.50 2.25
CA PRO A 68 9.00 -0.90 2.26
C PRO A 68 10.09 -1.93 2.53
N GLU A 69 11.24 -1.79 1.86
CA GLU A 69 12.37 -2.73 2.01
C GLU A 69 12.76 -2.96 3.49
N PRO A 70 12.86 -1.93 4.35
CA PRO A 70 13.18 -2.12 5.77
C PRO A 70 12.17 -3.02 6.51
N VAL A 71 10.89 -2.95 6.15
CA VAL A 71 9.83 -3.81 6.73
C VAL A 71 10.00 -5.24 6.25
N THR A 72 10.23 -5.45 4.95
CA THR A 72 10.36 -6.81 4.37
C THR A 72 11.54 -7.61 4.91
N LYS A 73 12.58 -6.92 5.41
CA LYS A 73 13.72 -7.55 6.10
C LYS A 73 13.34 -8.12 7.47
N LEU A 74 12.32 -7.57 8.12
CA LEU A 74 11.83 -8.01 9.42
C LEU A 74 10.65 -8.97 9.32
N ILE A 75 9.74 -8.73 8.39
CA ILE A 75 8.47 -9.44 8.32
C ILE A 75 7.93 -9.47 6.89
N SER A 76 7.50 -10.65 6.45
CA SER A 76 6.87 -10.81 5.14
C SER A 76 5.41 -10.34 5.17
N LYS A 77 4.90 -9.83 4.04
CA LYS A 77 3.47 -9.56 3.88
C LYS A 77 2.68 -10.86 4.05
N TYR A 78 1.59 -10.84 4.83
CA TYR A 78 0.72 -12.01 5.00
C TYR A 78 0.12 -12.39 3.64
N PRO A 79 0.13 -13.69 3.25
CA PRO A 79 -0.43 -14.12 1.98
C PRO A 79 -1.92 -13.79 1.89
N ASN A 80 -2.39 -13.33 0.74
CA ASN A 80 -3.79 -12.93 0.53
C ASN A 80 -4.29 -11.80 1.47
N SER A 81 -3.38 -10.99 2.03
CA SER A 81 -3.75 -9.74 2.70
C SER A 81 -3.69 -8.56 1.74
N LYS A 82 -4.50 -7.53 2.05
CA LYS A 82 -4.41 -6.20 1.45
C LYS A 82 -3.90 -5.22 2.48
N VAL A 83 -2.77 -4.58 2.21
CA VAL A 83 -2.18 -3.55 3.06
C VAL A 83 -2.70 -2.20 2.59
N THR A 84 -3.44 -1.50 3.42
CA THR A 84 -4.12 -0.24 3.03
C THR A 84 -3.57 0.98 3.75
N TYR A 85 -2.67 0.76 4.72
CA TYR A 85 -2.02 1.82 5.47
C TYR A 85 -0.60 1.39 5.83
N ILE A 86 0.37 2.27 5.59
CA ILE A 86 1.75 2.13 6.02
C ILE A 86 2.18 3.47 6.58
N ASN A 87 2.78 3.47 7.76
CA ASN A 87 3.44 4.60 8.37
C ASN A 87 4.63 4.08 9.16
N VAL A 88 5.74 3.92 8.46
CA VAL A 88 6.98 3.36 9.01
C VAL A 88 8.11 4.33 8.72
N SER A 89 9.04 4.48 9.66
CA SER A 89 10.20 5.33 9.47
C SER A 89 11.47 4.64 9.96
N THR A 90 12.60 5.04 9.36
CA THR A 90 13.93 4.72 9.87
C THR A 90 14.59 5.97 10.44
N ASP A 91 15.47 5.78 11.42
CA ASP A 91 16.40 6.80 11.89
C ASP A 91 17.74 6.76 11.12
N LYS A 92 18.68 7.62 11.49
CA LYS A 92 20.03 7.66 10.91
C LYS A 92 20.84 6.36 11.09
N ALA A 93 20.55 5.56 12.11
CA ALA A 93 21.19 4.28 12.36
C ALA A 93 20.53 3.13 11.59
N GLY A 94 19.39 3.39 10.93
CA GLY A 94 18.58 2.38 10.25
C GLY A 94 17.61 1.65 11.18
N THR A 95 17.44 2.10 12.42
CA THR A 95 16.44 1.58 13.35
C THR A 95 15.06 1.90 12.79
N ILE A 96 14.21 0.88 12.69
CA ILE A 96 12.89 0.97 12.08
C ILE A 96 11.80 0.97 13.16
N GLY A 97 10.82 1.85 13.01
CA GLY A 97 9.66 1.91 13.88
C GLY A 97 8.42 2.42 13.15
N GLY A 98 7.24 2.12 13.69
CA GLY A 98 5.96 2.54 13.15
C GLY A 98 4.98 1.38 12.95
N ASP A 99 4.03 1.52 12.04
CA ASP A 99 2.98 0.54 11.85
C ASP A 99 2.39 0.47 10.45
N PHE A 100 1.69 -0.63 10.19
CA PHE A 100 0.89 -0.80 8.98
C PHE A 100 -0.37 -1.62 9.28
N ILE A 101 -1.42 -1.40 8.49
CA ILE A 101 -2.73 -2.07 8.63
C ILE A 101 -2.98 -2.94 7.42
N SER A 102 -3.44 -4.15 7.70
CA SER A 102 -3.76 -5.16 6.71
C SER A 102 -5.16 -5.73 6.92
N PHE A 103 -5.77 -6.16 5.82
CA PHE A 103 -7.08 -6.83 5.79
C PHE A 103 -6.94 -8.19 5.12
N THR A 104 -7.59 -9.21 5.67
CA THR A 104 -7.63 -10.55 5.07
C THR A 104 -8.98 -11.23 5.29
N LYS A 105 -9.34 -12.14 4.39
CA LYS A 105 -10.51 -13.02 4.54
C LYS A 105 -10.27 -14.17 5.53
N ASP A 106 -9.01 -14.42 5.89
CA ASP A 106 -8.67 -15.43 6.87
C ASP A 106 -8.98 -14.99 8.30
N ASP A 107 -9.16 -15.96 9.19
CA ASP A 107 -9.28 -15.70 10.62
C ASP A 107 -7.96 -15.22 11.21
N PHE A 108 -8.04 -14.37 12.24
CA PHE A 108 -6.86 -13.86 12.94
C PHE A 108 -5.97 -14.97 13.52
N LYS A 109 -6.54 -16.15 13.83
CA LYS A 109 -5.75 -17.32 14.25
C LYS A 109 -4.72 -17.72 13.19
N LYS A 110 -5.08 -17.75 11.91
CA LYS A 110 -4.15 -18.07 10.82
C LYS A 110 -3.08 -17.00 10.65
N VAL A 111 -3.45 -15.74 10.84
CA VAL A 111 -2.52 -14.61 10.83
C VAL A 111 -1.46 -14.78 11.92
N LYS A 112 -1.86 -15.12 13.15
CA LYS A 112 -0.93 -15.43 14.23
C LYS A 112 -0.05 -16.65 13.93
N ASP A 113 -0.62 -17.74 13.43
CA ASP A 113 0.13 -18.96 13.11
C ASP A 113 1.19 -18.72 12.00
N TYR A 114 0.93 -17.78 11.08
CA TYR A 114 1.88 -17.35 10.07
C TYR A 114 3.02 -16.54 10.68
N TYR A 115 2.70 -15.47 11.41
CA TYR A 115 3.71 -14.57 11.97
C TYR A 115 4.48 -15.14 13.17
N GLY A 116 3.89 -16.08 13.91
CA GLY A 116 4.56 -16.81 14.98
C GLY A 116 5.72 -17.67 14.50
N LYS A 117 5.84 -17.91 13.18
CA LYS A 117 6.99 -18.59 12.56
C LYS A 117 8.10 -17.65 12.11
N THR A 118 7.86 -16.33 12.13
CA THR A 118 8.80 -15.31 11.65
C THR A 118 9.88 -14.98 12.68
N GLY A 119 9.63 -15.24 13.97
CA GLY A 119 10.57 -14.94 15.05
C GLY A 119 10.25 -15.70 16.33
N LYS A 120 10.84 -15.27 17.43
CA LYS A 120 10.55 -15.83 18.76
C LYS A 120 9.27 -15.22 19.30
N VAL A 121 8.27 -16.02 19.60
CA VAL A 121 7.04 -15.56 20.29
C VAL A 121 7.40 -15.14 21.71
N VAL A 122 7.05 -13.89 22.06
CA VAL A 122 7.29 -13.29 23.39
C VAL A 122 6.04 -13.36 24.24
N ASP A 123 4.89 -13.04 23.64
CA ASP A 123 3.58 -13.09 24.28
C ASP A 123 2.50 -13.38 23.23
N GLN A 124 1.38 -13.96 23.65
CA GLN A 124 0.25 -14.26 22.77
C GLN A 124 -1.05 -14.35 23.56
N ASP A 125 -2.07 -13.64 23.09
CA ASP A 125 -3.44 -13.74 23.60
C ASP A 125 -4.44 -14.04 22.45
N GLY A 126 -5.74 -13.83 22.68
CA GLY A 126 -6.79 -14.04 21.68
C GLY A 126 -6.65 -13.11 20.46
N ASP A 127 -6.40 -11.84 20.68
CA ASP A 127 -6.45 -10.76 19.68
C ASP A 127 -5.07 -10.10 19.45
N ARG A 128 -4.00 -10.64 20.02
CA ARG A 128 -2.63 -10.16 19.91
C ARG A 128 -1.61 -11.29 19.81
N LEU A 129 -0.53 -11.02 19.10
CA LEU A 129 0.70 -11.79 19.06
C LEU A 129 1.89 -10.84 19.15
N GLU A 130 2.83 -11.11 20.04
CA GLU A 130 4.11 -10.42 20.10
C GLU A 130 5.24 -11.36 19.71
N ILE A 131 6.08 -10.90 18.79
CA ILE A 131 7.27 -11.61 18.36
C ILE A 131 8.50 -10.71 18.46
N GLU A 132 9.65 -11.33 18.68
CA GLU A 132 10.95 -10.71 18.54
C GLU A 132 11.65 -11.32 17.31
N ASN A 133 12.05 -10.47 16.36
CA ASN A 133 12.81 -10.88 15.19
C ASN A 133 13.96 -9.88 14.95
N ALA A 134 15.18 -10.41 14.72
CA ALA A 134 16.39 -9.60 14.52
C ALA A 134 16.63 -8.52 15.61
N GLY A 135 16.22 -8.78 16.86
CA GLY A 135 16.34 -7.83 17.97
C GLY A 135 15.27 -6.73 18.00
N VAL A 136 14.30 -6.77 17.10
CA VAL A 136 13.17 -5.83 17.02
C VAL A 136 11.90 -6.51 17.52
N LYS A 137 11.12 -5.82 18.35
CA LYS A 137 9.82 -6.31 18.82
C LYS A 137 8.72 -5.91 17.85
N ILE A 138 7.86 -6.86 17.51
CA ILE A 138 6.75 -6.68 16.58
C ILE A 138 5.48 -7.17 17.25
N SER A 139 4.47 -6.29 17.35
CA SER A 139 3.13 -6.63 17.84
C SER A 139 2.16 -6.71 16.68
N ILE A 140 1.47 -7.84 16.56
CA ILE A 140 0.39 -8.07 15.60
C ILE A 140 -0.91 -8.11 16.39
N THR A 141 -1.79 -7.14 16.16
CA THR A 141 -3.04 -7.00 16.91
C THR A 141 -4.23 -7.01 15.97
N LYS A 142 -5.30 -7.73 16.34
CA LYS A 142 -6.58 -7.69 15.65
C LYS A 142 -7.29 -6.39 15.98
N GLU A 143 -7.77 -5.72 14.95
CA GLU A 143 -8.43 -4.41 15.09
C GLU A 143 -9.92 -4.52 14.79
N ASN A 144 -10.70 -3.60 15.36
CA ASN A 144 -12.09 -3.44 14.99
C ASN A 144 -12.21 -2.81 13.60
N ILE A 145 -13.22 -3.25 12.84
CA ILE A 145 -13.62 -2.62 11.59
C ILE A 145 -14.52 -1.43 11.92
N TYR A 146 -14.17 -0.25 11.44
CA TYR A 146 -14.94 0.98 11.58
C TYR A 146 -15.62 1.36 10.26
N GLU A 147 -16.59 2.29 10.31
CA GLU A 147 -17.34 2.74 9.12
C GLU A 147 -16.47 3.38 8.03
N ASP A 148 -15.34 3.98 8.41
CA ASP A 148 -14.42 4.63 7.47
C ASP A 148 -13.33 3.70 6.92
N ASP A 149 -13.28 2.44 7.36
CA ASP A 149 -12.28 1.49 6.83
C ASP A 149 -12.52 1.17 5.35
N PRO A 150 -11.47 1.06 4.52
CA PRO A 150 -11.60 0.85 3.08
C PRO A 150 -12.18 -0.52 2.71
N ILE A 151 -12.09 -1.49 3.63
CA ILE A 151 -12.52 -2.87 3.42
C ILE A 151 -13.43 -3.28 4.59
N LYS A 152 -14.62 -3.79 4.26
CA LYS A 152 -15.58 -4.36 5.21
C LYS A 152 -15.51 -5.88 5.21
N ASP A 153 -16.07 -6.48 6.27
CA ASP A 153 -16.29 -7.94 6.39
C ASP A 153 -15.01 -8.79 6.26
N GLN A 154 -13.87 -8.24 6.70
CA GLN A 154 -12.57 -8.92 6.68
C GLN A 154 -11.86 -8.75 8.02
N THR A 155 -11.01 -9.71 8.39
CA THR A 155 -10.14 -9.56 9.54
C THR A 155 -9.18 -8.40 9.29
N LYS A 156 -9.34 -7.33 10.06
CA LYS A 156 -8.40 -6.22 10.13
C LYS A 156 -7.36 -6.52 11.20
N PHE A 157 -6.10 -6.31 10.87
CA PHE A 157 -5.01 -6.42 11.84
C PHE A 157 -3.97 -5.34 11.60
N LYS A 158 -3.39 -4.86 12.69
CA LYS A 158 -2.32 -3.87 12.71
C LYS A 158 -1.03 -4.55 13.12
N ILE A 159 0.05 -4.22 12.43
CA ILE A 159 1.40 -4.65 12.76
C ILE A 159 2.16 -3.42 13.21
N TYR A 160 2.60 -3.44 14.46
CA TYR A 160 3.37 -2.37 15.09
C TYR A 160 4.81 -2.85 15.31
N ILE A 161 5.77 -2.08 14.79
CA ILE A 161 7.21 -2.29 14.93
C ILE A 161 7.69 -1.34 16.03
N ILE A 162 8.16 -1.91 17.13
CA ILE A 162 8.63 -1.18 18.32
C ILE A 162 10.14 -0.99 18.20
N ASP A 163 10.58 0.26 18.21
CA ASP A 163 11.98 0.68 18.25
C ASP A 163 12.57 0.65 19.68
#